data_AF-K6X2I8-F1
#
_entry.id   AF-K6X2I8-F1
#
_cell.length_a   1.000
_cell.length_b   1.000
_cell.length_c   1.000
_cell.angle_alpha   90.00
_cell.angle_beta   90.00
_cell.angle_gamma   90.00
#
_symmetry.space_group_name_H-M   'P 1'
#
loop_
_entity.id
_entity.type
_entity.pdbx_description
1 polymer ?
#
loop_
_entity_poly.entity_id
_entity_poly.type
_entity_poly.pdbx_seq_one_letter_code
_entity_poly.pdbx_strand_id
1 'polypeptide(L)'
;MPRTTAEILAHADDLAARFERGPEPGESIEVDALEGLGRAVVEAANAQKNIELWVRQARKQDKSWAAIGDVLGTSGEAARQRFATPSSAPIAHA
;
A
#
# COMPACT_ATOMS: atom_id res chain seq x y z
N MET A 1 -10.93 28.46 4.62
CA MET A 1 -10.20 29.13 3.52
C MET A 1 -9.10 28.20 3.05
N PRO A 2 -8.96 27.94 1.74
CA PRO A 2 -7.84 27.13 1.23
C PRO A 2 -6.52 27.89 1.38
N ARG A 3 -5.43 27.18 1.70
CA ARG A 3 -4.09 27.77 1.81
C ARG A 3 -3.68 28.38 0.46
N THR A 4 -2.98 29.51 0.51
CA THR A 4 -2.38 30.15 -0.66
C THR A 4 -1.16 29.37 -1.15
N THR A 5 -0.78 29.57 -2.41
CA THR A 5 0.40 28.93 -3.01
C THR A 5 1.69 29.26 -2.25
N ALA A 6 1.85 30.50 -1.78
CA ALA A 6 3.01 30.91 -0.99
C ALA A 6 3.10 30.15 0.35
N GLU A 7 1.97 29.92 1.00
CA GLU A 7 1.91 29.13 2.24
C GLU A 7 2.23 27.64 2.01
N ILE A 8 1.84 27.09 0.85
CA ILE A 8 2.18 25.73 0.47
C ILE A 8 3.69 25.59 0.24
N LEU A 9 4.31 26.55 -0.45
CA LEU A 9 5.75 26.56 -0.72
C LEU A 9 6.56 26.74 0.56
N ALA A 10 6.19 27.69 1.41
CA ALA A 10 6.86 27.90 2.70
C ALA A 10 6.75 26.66 3.61
N HIS A 11 5.62 25.95 3.56
CA HIS A 11 5.46 24.70 4.28
C HIS A 11 6.33 23.57 3.72
N ALA A 12 6.51 23.52 2.39
CA ALA A 12 7.40 22.54 1.76
C ALA A 12 8.87 22.77 2.15
N ASP A 13 9.32 24.02 2.25
CA ASP A 13 10.68 24.36 2.69
C ASP A 13 10.91 23.99 4.16
N ASP A 14 9.92 24.20 5.03
CA ASP A 14 9.97 23.75 6.44
C ASP A 14 10.06 22.22 6.54
N LEU A 15 9.30 21.49 5.73
CA LEU A 15 9.37 20.02 5.67
C LEU A 15 10.74 19.53 5.17
N ALA A 16 11.31 20.16 4.13
CA ALA A 16 12.64 19.84 3.63
C ALA A 16 13.71 20.05 4.70
N ALA A 17 13.68 21.19 5.40
CA ALA A 17 14.63 21.51 6.46
C ALA A 17 14.55 20.55 7.66
N ARG A 18 13.36 20.00 7.97
CA ARG A 18 13.20 18.96 9.00
C ARG A 18 13.78 17.62 8.55
N PHE A 19 13.59 17.27 7.29
CA PHE A 19 14.14 16.03 6.74
C PHE A 19 15.67 16.06 6.72
N GLU A 20 16.26 17.21 6.39
CA GLU A 20 17.72 17.41 6.39
C GLU A 20 18.35 17.39 7.78
N ARG A 21 17.67 17.93 8.80
CA ARG A 21 18.17 17.92 10.18
C ARG A 21 18.16 16.53 10.82
N GLY A 22 17.27 15.64 10.36
CA GLY A 22 17.03 14.35 11.00
C GLY A 22 16.45 14.51 12.42
N PRO A 23 16.09 13.41 13.10
CA PRO A 23 15.68 13.47 14.50
C PRO A 23 16.85 13.89 15.41
N GLU A 24 16.55 14.61 16.49
CA GLU A 24 17.59 15.05 17.43
C GLU A 24 18.26 13.83 18.12
N PRO A 25 19.57 13.83 18.35
CA PRO A 25 20.26 12.72 19.00
C PRO A 25 19.71 12.50 20.43
N GLY A 26 19.03 11.38 20.66
CA GLY A 26 18.40 11.05 21.95
C GLY A 26 16.90 11.28 22.00
N GLU A 27 16.29 11.80 20.93
CA GLU A 27 14.85 11.78 20.75
C GLU A 27 14.41 10.35 20.42
N SER A 28 13.96 9.62 21.44
CA SER A 28 13.18 8.41 21.19
C SER A 28 11.85 8.84 20.60
N ILE A 29 11.67 8.66 19.30
CA ILE A 29 10.34 8.73 18.70
C ILE A 29 9.58 7.53 19.28
N GLU A 30 8.78 7.76 20.32
CA GLU A 30 7.72 6.82 20.66
C GLU A 30 6.85 6.73 19.40
N VAL A 31 6.99 5.61 18.68
CA VAL A 31 6.16 5.34 17.51
C VAL A 31 4.75 5.21 18.05
N ASP A 32 3.95 6.25 17.85
CA ASP A 32 2.54 6.22 18.18
C ASP A 32 1.93 4.96 17.53
N ALA A 33 1.13 4.22 18.30
CA ALA A 33 0.59 2.95 17.83
C ALA A 33 -0.23 3.11 16.53
N LEU A 34 -0.86 4.27 16.32
CA LEU A 34 -1.58 4.59 15.08
C LEU A 34 -0.62 4.88 13.93
N GLU A 35 0.55 5.48 14.17
CA GLU A 35 1.58 5.64 13.15
C GLU A 35 2.13 4.27 12.71
N GLY A 36 2.44 3.40 13.67
CA GLY A 36 2.85 2.02 13.40
C GLY A 36 1.80 1.25 12.62
N LEU A 37 0.52 1.38 12.98
CA LEU A 37 -0.60 0.79 12.25
C LEU A 37 -0.71 1.37 10.83
N GLY A 38 -0.54 2.68 10.66
CA GLY A 38 -0.55 3.33 9.35
C GLY A 38 0.52 2.76 8.41
N ARG A 39 1.74 2.56 8.92
CA ARG A 39 2.84 1.92 8.17
C ARG A 39 2.47 0.49 7.78
N ALA A 40 1.95 -0.31 8.72
CA ALA A 40 1.53 -1.69 8.46
C ALA A 40 0.41 -1.79 7.40
N VAL A 41 -0.54 -0.85 7.39
CA VAL A 41 -1.59 -0.78 6.35
C VAL A 41 -0.99 -0.51 4.97
N VAL A 42 -0.02 0.40 4.87
CA VAL A 42 0.68 0.68 3.61
C VAL A 42 1.46 -0.54 3.13
N GLU A 43 2.17 -1.22 4.03
CA GLU A 43 2.89 -2.46 3.72
C GLU A 43 1.95 -3.56 3.24
N ALA A 44 0.82 -3.77 3.93
CA ALA A 44 -0.20 -4.75 3.54
C ALA A 44 -0.79 -4.43 2.16
N ALA A 45 -1.08 -3.16 1.88
CA ALA A 45 -1.58 -2.73 0.57
C ALA A 45 -0.56 -2.99 -0.56
N ASN A 46 0.73 -2.75 -0.30
CA ASN A 46 1.79 -3.03 -1.27
C ASN A 46 1.99 -4.54 -1.48
N ALA A 47 1.96 -5.33 -0.40
CA ALA A 47 2.01 -6.79 -0.48
C ALA A 47 0.83 -7.34 -1.30
N GLN A 48 -0.38 -6.82 -1.08
CA GLN A 48 -1.57 -7.20 -1.83
C GLN A 48 -1.45 -6.90 -3.33
N LYS A 49 -0.98 -5.69 -3.69
CA LYS A 49 -0.70 -5.33 -5.09
C LYS A 49 0.32 -6.27 -5.73
N ASN A 50 1.37 -6.64 -4.98
CA ASN A 50 2.40 -7.56 -5.45
C ASN A 50 1.83 -8.97 -5.69
N ILE A 51 1.00 -9.48 -4.79
CA ILE A 51 0.29 -10.76 -4.97
C ILE A 51 -0.55 -10.72 -6.25
N GLU A 52 -1.33 -9.67 -6.47
CA GLU A 52 -2.16 -9.53 -7.69
C GLU A 52 -1.32 -9.51 -8.97
N LEU A 53 -0.19 -8.79 -8.96
CA LEU A 53 0.75 -8.76 -10.08
C LEU A 53 1.26 -10.17 -10.41
N TRP A 54 1.72 -10.92 -9.41
CA TRP A 54 2.28 -12.25 -9.62
C TRP A 54 1.22 -13.29 -9.97
N VAL A 55 0.00 -13.19 -9.44
CA VAL A 55 -1.12 -14.03 -9.87
C VAL A 55 -1.42 -13.79 -11.35
N ARG A 56 -1.47 -12.53 -11.80
CA ARG A 56 -1.66 -12.20 -13.23
C ARG A 56 -0.52 -12.76 -14.08
N GLN A 57 0.72 -12.64 -13.61
CA GLN A 57 1.87 -13.18 -14.33
C GLN A 57 1.85 -14.72 -14.39
N ALA A 58 1.48 -15.40 -13.32
CA ALA A 58 1.31 -16.85 -13.29
C ALA A 58 0.22 -17.30 -14.26
N ARG A 59 -0.90 -16.57 -14.35
CA ARG A 59 -1.96 -16.84 -15.33
C ARG A 59 -1.51 -16.60 -16.77
N LYS A 60 -0.67 -15.59 -17.04
CA LYS A 60 -0.04 -15.39 -18.37
C LYS A 60 0.94 -16.51 -18.75
N GLN A 61 1.48 -17.23 -17.77
CA GLN A 61 2.33 -18.40 -17.96
C GLN A 61 1.53 -19.72 -17.87
N ASP A 62 0.21 -19.65 -18.09
CA ASP A 62 -0.72 -20.78 -18.12
C ASP A 62 -0.76 -21.63 -16.82
N LYS A 63 -0.28 -21.11 -15.69
CA LYS A 63 -0.36 -21.83 -14.40
C LYS A 63 -1.81 -21.99 -13.96
N SER A 64 -2.21 -23.21 -13.63
CA SER A 64 -3.58 -23.50 -13.23
C SER A 64 -3.98 -22.77 -11.95
N TRP A 65 -5.29 -22.52 -11.79
CA TRP A 65 -5.81 -21.94 -10.54
C TRP A 65 -5.54 -22.82 -9.33
N ALA A 66 -5.52 -24.14 -9.50
CA ALA A 66 -5.13 -25.07 -8.44
C ALA A 66 -3.70 -24.79 -7.93
N ALA A 67 -2.71 -24.73 -8.84
CA ALA A 67 -1.32 -24.45 -8.46
C ALA A 67 -1.14 -23.07 -7.82
N ILE A 68 -1.90 -22.07 -8.28
CA ILE A 68 -1.89 -20.73 -7.66
C ILE A 68 -2.51 -20.78 -6.26
N GLY A 69 -3.62 -21.50 -6.09
CA GLY A 69 -4.27 -21.71 -4.79
C GLY A 69 -3.33 -22.38 -3.79
N ASP A 70 -2.60 -23.41 -4.21
CA ASP A 70 -1.64 -24.14 -3.36
C ASP A 70 -0.57 -23.20 -2.79
N VAL A 71 -0.03 -22.30 -3.61
CA VAL A 71 0.97 -21.30 -3.17
C VAL A 71 0.35 -20.26 -2.23
N LEU A 72 -0.91 -19.89 -2.46
CA LEU A 72 -1.64 -18.93 -1.61
C LEU A 72 -2.20 -19.55 -0.33
N GLY A 73 -2.09 -20.87 -0.13
CA GLY A 73 -2.68 -21.58 0.99
C GLY A 73 -4.21 -21.59 0.96
N THR A 74 -4.82 -21.56 -0.23
CA THR A 74 -6.28 -21.57 -0.42
C THR A 74 -6.68 -22.52 -1.53
N SER A 75 -7.97 -22.77 -1.72
CA SER A 75 -8.42 -23.59 -2.86
C SER A 75 -8.23 -22.84 -4.18
N GLY A 76 -7.96 -23.57 -5.27
CA GLY A 76 -7.83 -22.95 -6.58
C GLY A 76 -9.09 -22.20 -7.03
N GLU A 77 -10.27 -22.69 -6.66
CA GLU A 77 -11.54 -22.01 -6.93
C GLU A 77 -11.67 -20.71 -6.13
N ALA A 78 -11.25 -20.68 -4.85
CA ALA A 78 -11.22 -19.45 -4.07
C ALA A 78 -10.22 -18.43 -4.65
N ALA A 79 -9.05 -18.87 -5.11
CA ALA A 79 -8.09 -18.01 -5.80
C ALA A 79 -8.68 -17.46 -7.10
N ARG A 80 -9.35 -18.30 -7.90
CA ARG A 80 -10.03 -17.85 -9.13
C ARG A 80 -11.08 -16.80 -8.83
N GLN A 81 -11.97 -17.03 -7.88
CA GLN A 81 -13.02 -16.07 -7.54
C GLN A 81 -12.45 -14.72 -7.11
N ARG A 82 -11.35 -14.74 -6.35
CA ARG A 82 -10.69 -13.52 -5.86
C ARG A 82 -9.95 -12.74 -6.96
N PHE A 83 -9.27 -13.43 -7.88
CA PHE A 83 -8.31 -12.80 -8.78
C PHE A 83 -8.71 -12.83 -10.26
N ALA A 84 -9.74 -13.57 -10.66
CA ALA A 84 -10.17 -13.64 -12.06
C ALA A 84 -10.98 -12.42 -12.51
N THR A 85 -11.63 -11.71 -11.58
CA THR A 85 -12.40 -10.50 -11.90
C THR A 85 -11.52 -9.27 -11.68
N PRO A 86 -11.35 -8.36 -12.67
CA PRO A 86 -10.75 -7.07 -12.39
C PRO A 86 -11.66 -6.34 -11.38
N SER A 87 -11.13 -5.99 -10.21
CA SER A 87 -11.85 -5.23 -9.18
C SER A 87 -12.37 -3.93 -9.77
N SER A 88 -13.64 -3.92 -10.19
CA SER A 88 -14.38 -2.72 -10.56
C SER A 88 -15.17 -2.27 -9.34
N ALA A 89 -14.58 -1.36 -8.56
CA ALA A 89 -15.31 -0.57 -7.57
C ALA A 89 -15.12 0.91 -7.92
N PRO A 90 -16.19 1.62 -8.32
CA PRO A 90 -16.15 3.08 -8.40
C PRO A 90 -16.09 3.65 -6.98
N ILE A 91 -15.12 4.53 -6.73
CA ILE A 91 -15.04 5.30 -5.50
C ILE A 91 -16.17 6.34 -5.56
N ALA A 92 -17.27 6.08 -4.86
CA ALA A 92 -18.32 7.07 -4.66
C ALA A 92 -17.81 8.11 -3.64
N HIS A 93 -17.49 9.32 -4.12
CA HIS A 93 -17.35 10.49 -3.25
C HIS A 93 -18.75 11.04 -2.94
N ALA A 94 -19.08 11.13 -1.66
CA ALA A 94 -20.21 11.88 -1.11
C ALA A 94 -19.68 13.14 -0.41
#